data_AF-A0A506Q5V9-F1
#
_entry.id   AF-A0A506Q5V9-F1
#
_cell.length_a   1.000
_cell.length_b   1.000
_cell.length_c   1.000
_cell.angle_alpha   90.00
_cell.angle_beta   90.00
_cell.angle_gamma   90.00
#
_symmetry.space_group_name_H-M   'P 1'
#
loop_
_entity.id
_entity.type
_entity.pdbx_description
1 polymer ?
#
loop_
_entity_poly.entity_id
_entity_poly.type
_entity_poly.pdbx_seq_one_letter_code
_entity_poly.pdbx_strand_id
1 'polypeptide(L)'
;MKKKILLWILGIIGVMIIGGGVYAYNVYSKVSKTLDEVHKPLQRDKGSNSSETAKISKSEPVSILLLGADERGEDKGRSDSLMVITLNPKNNSMKTVSIPRDTYTEIVGKGKSDKINHAYAFGGVDMSVATVEKFLNVPINYYIEVNMEGFKDIVDAVGGVDVNNDLEFTQNGHHFAKGNVHLTGDQALAFTRMRKEDPRGDFGRQMRQRQVMQAVIKKGASFSSLSSYGDVLTAIQKNVKTNLTQDQMFDMQKNYKDCLKNSEDIQIPGDGHKAADGIWYYYVPDAAKQDLTNKLRAHLELTK
;
A
#
# COMPACT_ATOMS: atom_id res chain seq x y z
N MET A 1 -27.31 -12.51 -52.56
CA MET A 1 -26.69 -11.32 -51.94
C MET A 1 -26.55 -11.44 -50.42
N LYS A 2 -27.60 -11.78 -49.65
CA LYS A 2 -27.56 -11.87 -48.17
C LYS A 2 -26.48 -12.80 -47.59
N LYS A 3 -26.22 -13.97 -48.21
CA LYS A 3 -25.16 -14.91 -47.76
C LYS A 3 -23.73 -14.37 -47.91
N LYS A 4 -23.47 -13.55 -48.94
CA LYS A 4 -22.13 -12.95 -49.16
C LYS A 4 -21.85 -11.85 -48.13
N ILE A 5 -22.86 -11.05 -47.78
CA ILE A 5 -22.76 -10.00 -46.74
C ILE A 5 -22.51 -10.62 -45.36
N LEU A 6 -23.18 -11.73 -45.03
CA LEU A 6 -22.97 -12.46 -43.77
C LEU A 6 -21.52 -12.99 -43.62
N LEU A 7 -20.94 -13.53 -44.70
CA LEU A 7 -19.55 -14.00 -44.70
C LEU A 7 -18.53 -12.86 -44.49
N TRP A 8 -18.80 -11.67 -45.06
CA TRP A 8 -17.97 -10.48 -44.83
C TRP A 8 -18.05 -9.98 -43.38
N ILE A 9 -19.25 -9.95 -42.79
CA ILE A 9 -19.44 -9.59 -41.38
C ILE A 9 -18.73 -10.58 -40.46
N LEU A 10 -18.85 -11.89 -40.72
CA LEU A 10 -18.14 -12.92 -39.96
C LEU A 10 -16.61 -12.81 -40.11
N GLY A 11 -16.12 -12.46 -41.31
CA GLY A 11 -14.69 -12.20 -41.55
C GLY A 11 -14.17 -11.01 -40.76
N ILE A 12 -14.92 -9.89 -40.72
CA ILE A 12 -14.56 -8.69 -39.94
C ILE A 12 -14.59 -9.00 -38.44
N ILE A 13 -15.59 -9.73 -37.96
CA ILE A 13 -15.67 -10.17 -36.56
C ILE A 13 -14.48 -11.09 -36.23
N GLY A 14 -14.12 -12.02 -37.12
CA GLY A 14 -12.96 -12.89 -36.95
C GLY A 14 -11.64 -12.11 -36.84
N VAL A 15 -11.44 -11.10 -37.71
CA VAL A 15 -10.27 -10.21 -37.65
C VAL A 15 -10.26 -9.37 -36.38
N MET A 16 -11.42 -8.88 -35.91
CA MET A 16 -11.52 -8.15 -34.64
C MET A 16 -11.24 -9.05 -33.42
N ILE A 17 -11.70 -10.31 -33.44
CA ILE A 17 -11.42 -11.28 -32.37
C ILE A 17 -9.94 -11.64 -32.34
N ILE A 18 -9.33 -11.91 -33.50
CA ILE A 18 -7.90 -12.22 -33.60
C ILE A 18 -7.06 -11.00 -33.19
N GLY A 19 -7.39 -9.81 -33.70
CA GLY A 19 -6.72 -8.57 -33.33
C GLY A 19 -6.86 -8.25 -31.84
N GLY A 20 -8.07 -8.43 -31.28
CA GLY A 20 -8.32 -8.27 -29.85
C GLY A 20 -7.58 -9.31 -29.00
N GLY A 21 -7.53 -10.57 -29.44
CA GLY A 21 -6.79 -11.64 -28.76
C GLY A 21 -5.28 -11.43 -28.77
N VAL A 22 -4.71 -11.02 -29.91
CA VAL A 22 -3.28 -10.67 -30.02
C VAL A 22 -2.94 -9.44 -29.17
N TYR A 23 -3.79 -8.42 -29.16
CA TYR A 23 -3.62 -7.25 -28.31
C TYR A 23 -3.68 -7.63 -26.82
N ALA A 24 -4.70 -8.38 -26.40
CA ALA A 24 -4.86 -8.84 -25.02
C ALA A 24 -3.66 -9.70 -24.57
N TYR A 25 -3.16 -10.59 -25.42
CA TYR A 25 -1.97 -11.41 -25.14
C TYR A 25 -0.71 -10.57 -24.99
N ASN A 26 -0.50 -9.56 -25.85
CA ASN A 26 0.65 -8.65 -25.74
C ASN A 26 0.61 -7.80 -24.46
N VAL A 27 -0.56 -7.32 -24.06
CA VAL A 27 -0.73 -6.60 -22.79
C VAL A 27 -0.49 -7.53 -21.61
N TYR A 28 -1.09 -8.72 -21.61
CA TYR A 28 -0.94 -9.71 -20.55
C TYR A 28 0.51 -10.15 -20.35
N SER A 29 1.22 -10.45 -21.44
CA SER A 29 2.62 -10.90 -21.38
C SER A 29 3.60 -9.81 -20.91
N LYS A 30 3.34 -8.53 -21.23
CA LYS A 30 4.10 -7.40 -20.66
C LYS A 30 3.85 -7.28 -19.16
N VAL A 31 2.58 -7.29 -18.77
CA VAL A 31 2.17 -7.24 -17.35
C VAL A 31 2.76 -8.40 -16.55
N SER A 32 2.78 -9.62 -17.08
CA SER A 32 3.35 -10.78 -16.39
C SER A 32 4.85 -10.66 -16.16
N LYS A 33 5.63 -10.26 -17.17
CA LYS A 33 7.08 -10.03 -16.99
C LYS A 33 7.37 -8.93 -15.97
N THR A 34 6.59 -7.87 -16.02
CA THR A 34 6.62 -6.76 -15.07
C THR A 34 6.34 -7.23 -13.64
N LEU A 35 5.33 -8.07 -13.47
CA LEU A 35 4.89 -8.50 -12.15
C LEU A 35 5.83 -9.54 -11.52
N ASP A 36 6.53 -10.34 -12.34
CA ASP A 36 7.60 -11.22 -11.88
C ASP A 36 8.80 -10.46 -11.29
N GLU A 37 9.08 -9.24 -11.78
CA GLU A 37 10.20 -8.42 -11.30
C GLU A 37 9.92 -7.77 -9.93
N VAL A 38 8.68 -7.32 -9.70
CA VAL A 38 8.24 -6.72 -8.42
C VAL A 38 7.86 -7.76 -7.37
N HIS A 39 7.53 -8.98 -7.81
CA HIS A 39 7.19 -10.07 -6.91
C HIS A 39 8.43 -10.52 -6.14
N LYS A 40 8.47 -10.16 -4.85
CA LYS A 40 9.51 -10.52 -3.90
C LYS A 40 8.84 -11.22 -2.72
N PRO A 41 8.75 -12.56 -2.74
CA PRO A 41 8.13 -13.30 -1.64
C PRO A 41 8.94 -13.13 -0.36
N LEU A 42 8.25 -13.09 0.78
CA LEU A 42 8.92 -13.07 2.08
C LEU A 42 9.74 -14.35 2.25
N GLN A 43 10.81 -14.31 3.03
CA GLN A 43 11.67 -15.47 3.24
C GLN A 43 10.90 -16.65 3.84
N ARG A 44 9.90 -16.38 4.69
CA ARG A 44 9.02 -17.41 5.25
C ARG A 44 8.09 -18.05 4.21
N ASP A 45 7.85 -17.39 3.09
CA ASP A 45 6.98 -17.88 2.01
C ASP A 45 7.75 -18.78 1.03
N LYS A 46 9.09 -18.74 1.05
CA LYS A 46 9.94 -19.55 0.19
C LYS A 46 10.02 -20.99 0.71
N GLY A 47 9.24 -21.88 0.10
CA GLY A 47 9.28 -23.33 0.36
C GLY A 47 8.02 -23.91 1.03
N SER A 48 7.02 -23.09 1.32
CA SER A 48 5.71 -23.55 1.75
C SER A 48 4.72 -23.46 0.59
N ASN A 49 3.96 -24.53 0.34
CA ASN A 49 2.74 -24.51 -0.48
C ASN A 49 1.64 -23.74 0.30
N SER A 50 1.92 -22.49 0.65
CA SER A 50 1.28 -21.80 1.77
C SER A 50 -0.21 -21.57 1.53
N SER A 51 -1.03 -22.07 2.45
CA SER A 51 -2.46 -21.73 2.62
C SER A 51 -2.75 -20.21 2.63
N GLU A 52 -1.74 -19.36 2.85
CA GLU A 52 -1.86 -17.90 2.81
C GLU A 52 -2.01 -17.33 1.40
N THR A 53 -1.48 -17.98 0.35
CA THR A 53 -1.60 -17.51 -1.03
C THR A 53 -3.04 -17.63 -1.58
N ALA A 54 -3.85 -18.51 -0.97
CA ALA A 54 -5.24 -18.76 -1.37
C ALA A 54 -6.26 -17.83 -0.70
N LYS A 55 -5.87 -16.98 0.27
CA LYS A 55 -6.82 -16.14 1.02
C LYS A 55 -7.57 -15.16 0.12
N ILE A 56 -6.84 -14.47 -0.77
CA ILE A 56 -7.44 -13.52 -1.72
C ILE A 56 -8.41 -14.23 -2.68
N SER A 57 -8.03 -15.41 -3.19
CA SER A 57 -8.90 -16.19 -4.09
C SER A 57 -10.17 -16.72 -3.41
N LYS A 58 -10.15 -16.86 -2.08
CA LYS A 58 -11.29 -17.30 -1.27
C LYS A 58 -12.11 -16.14 -0.69
N SER A 59 -11.75 -14.89 -1.00
CA SER A 59 -12.37 -13.70 -0.40
C SER A 59 -12.37 -13.74 1.13
N GLU A 60 -11.26 -14.18 1.72
CA GLU A 60 -11.05 -14.16 3.18
C GLU A 60 -10.52 -12.79 3.64
N PRO A 61 -10.68 -12.40 4.92
CA PRO A 61 -10.03 -11.21 5.44
C PRO A 61 -8.50 -11.28 5.29
N VAL A 62 -7.89 -10.18 4.84
CA VAL A 62 -6.45 -10.09 4.61
C VAL A 62 -5.86 -8.83 5.23
N SER A 63 -4.58 -8.88 5.56
CA SER A 63 -3.79 -7.75 6.04
C SER A 63 -2.62 -7.45 5.09
N ILE A 64 -2.34 -6.16 4.92
CA ILE A 64 -1.28 -5.65 4.04
C ILE A 64 -0.45 -4.62 4.83
N LEU A 65 0.87 -4.80 4.87
CA LEU A 65 1.80 -3.79 5.38
C LEU A 65 2.30 -2.91 4.23
N LEU A 66 1.99 -1.61 4.28
CA LEU A 66 2.57 -0.61 3.40
C LEU A 66 3.83 -0.02 4.03
N LEU A 67 4.92 -0.02 3.25
CA LEU A 67 6.24 0.47 3.62
C LEU A 67 6.64 1.60 2.67
N GLY A 68 6.83 2.81 3.18
CA GLY A 68 7.47 3.90 2.44
C GLY A 68 8.95 3.91 2.76
N ALA A 69 9.80 3.50 1.82
CA ALA A 69 11.24 3.40 2.02
C ALA A 69 11.98 4.64 1.46
N ASP A 70 12.82 5.28 2.29
CA ASP A 70 13.80 6.28 1.82
C ASP A 70 15.14 5.56 1.55
N GLU A 71 15.20 4.78 0.47
CA GLU A 71 16.43 4.15 -0.02
C GLU A 71 17.24 5.19 -0.82
N ARG A 72 18.51 5.40 -0.46
CA ARG A 72 19.39 6.35 -1.15
C ARG A 72 20.68 5.66 -1.56
N GLY A 73 20.81 5.34 -2.85
CA GLY A 73 22.00 4.68 -3.39
C GLY A 73 22.23 3.33 -2.74
N GLU A 74 23.41 3.12 -2.13
CA GLU A 74 23.77 1.88 -1.44
C GLU A 74 23.25 1.78 0.02
N ASP A 75 22.65 2.85 0.55
CA ASP A 75 22.04 2.81 1.89
C ASP A 75 20.69 2.08 1.81
N LYS A 76 20.56 0.99 2.58
CA LYS A 76 19.30 0.25 2.75
C LYS A 76 18.18 1.16 3.25
N GLY A 77 18.48 2.33 3.81
CA GLY A 77 17.48 3.32 4.17
C GLY A 77 16.64 2.91 5.38
N ARG A 78 15.54 3.63 5.58
CA ARG A 78 14.57 3.40 6.67
C ARG A 78 13.15 3.43 6.11
N SER A 79 12.24 2.69 6.73
CA SER A 79 10.81 2.82 6.47
C SER A 79 10.27 4.07 7.19
N ASP A 80 10.17 5.18 6.48
CA ASP A 80 9.68 6.46 7.02
C ASP A 80 8.15 6.53 7.09
N SER A 81 7.46 5.62 6.40
CA SER A 81 6.02 5.38 6.51
C SER A 81 5.76 3.90 6.76
N LEU A 82 4.97 3.60 7.78
CA LEU A 82 4.52 2.26 8.14
C LEU A 82 3.00 2.31 8.33
N MET A 83 2.28 1.55 7.52
CA MET A 83 0.82 1.52 7.59
C MET A 83 0.30 0.11 7.41
N VAL A 84 -0.56 -0.35 8.32
CA VAL A 84 -1.23 -1.65 8.21
C VAL A 84 -2.65 -1.43 7.73
N ILE A 85 -3.00 -2.11 6.64
CA ILE A 85 -4.35 -2.13 6.10
C ILE A 85 -4.93 -3.52 6.35
N THR A 86 -6.14 -3.59 6.89
CA THR A 86 -6.92 -4.82 6.94
C THR A 86 -8.15 -4.66 6.06
N LEU A 87 -8.43 -5.68 5.24
CA LEU A 87 -9.55 -5.72 4.32
C LEU A 87 -10.44 -6.90 4.70
N ASN A 88 -11.72 -6.65 4.93
CA ASN A 88 -12.71 -7.68 5.17
C ASN A 88 -13.83 -7.56 4.12
N PRO A 89 -13.90 -8.49 3.14
CA PRO A 89 -14.88 -8.43 2.05
C PRO A 89 -16.26 -8.92 2.49
N LYS A 90 -16.39 -9.65 3.62
CA LYS A 90 -17.68 -10.13 4.13
C LYS A 90 -18.55 -8.98 4.66
N ASN A 91 -17.92 -7.99 5.29
CA ASN A 91 -18.59 -6.78 5.76
C ASN A 91 -18.27 -5.54 4.91
N ASN A 92 -17.58 -5.72 3.77
CA ASN A 92 -17.16 -4.65 2.86
C ASN A 92 -16.50 -3.48 3.61
N SER A 93 -15.50 -3.76 4.46
CA SER A 93 -14.81 -2.71 5.21
C SER A 93 -13.30 -2.82 5.20
N MET A 94 -12.66 -1.65 5.26
CA MET A 94 -11.21 -1.47 5.34
C MET A 94 -10.88 -0.77 6.66
N LYS A 95 -9.83 -1.22 7.35
CA LYS A 95 -9.22 -0.46 8.44
C LYS A 95 -7.78 -0.12 8.10
N THR A 96 -7.36 1.09 8.44
CA THR A 96 -6.02 1.60 8.19
C THR A 96 -5.39 2.07 9.48
N VAL A 97 -4.20 1.57 9.79
CA VAL A 97 -3.45 1.93 11.00
C VAL A 97 -2.10 2.49 10.58
N SER A 98 -1.86 3.77 10.87
CA SER A 98 -0.51 4.35 10.72
C SER A 98 0.31 4.07 11.98
N ILE A 99 1.48 3.47 11.82
CA ILE A 99 2.43 3.23 12.91
C ILE A 99 3.48 4.34 12.89
N PRO A 100 3.61 5.14 13.95
CA PRO A 100 4.70 6.11 14.04
C PRO A 100 6.06 5.43 13.91
N ARG A 101 6.91 5.96 13.03
CA ARG A 101 8.23 5.37 12.74
C ARG A 101 9.15 5.24 13.97
N ASP A 102 8.94 6.13 14.94
CA ASP A 102 9.70 6.20 16.19
C ASP A 102 9.10 5.32 17.30
N THR A 103 8.07 4.50 17.01
CA THR A 103 7.45 3.59 17.98
C THR A 103 8.47 2.66 18.60
N TYR A 104 8.59 2.68 19.94
CA TYR A 104 9.48 1.80 20.68
C TYR A 104 8.89 0.39 20.77
N THR A 105 9.57 -0.60 20.21
CA THR A 105 9.14 -1.99 20.21
C THR A 105 10.34 -2.92 20.17
N GLU A 106 10.14 -4.17 20.58
CA GLU A 106 11.12 -5.22 20.35
C GLU A 106 11.33 -5.42 18.84
N ILE A 107 12.59 -5.43 18.39
CA ILE A 107 12.94 -5.72 17.00
C ILE A 107 13.20 -7.22 16.85
N VAL A 108 12.36 -7.87 16.03
CA VAL A 108 12.43 -9.34 15.84
C VAL A 108 13.78 -9.73 15.24
N GLY A 109 14.41 -10.76 15.83
CA GLY A 109 15.72 -11.26 15.40
C GLY A 109 16.91 -10.45 15.90
N LYS A 110 16.71 -9.40 16.73
CA LYS A 110 17.80 -8.61 17.33
C LYS A 110 17.93 -8.74 18.85
N GLY A 111 16.94 -9.30 19.54
CA GLY A 111 16.98 -9.48 21.00
C GLY A 111 17.02 -8.17 21.80
N LYS A 112 16.61 -7.06 21.17
CA LYS A 112 16.57 -5.71 21.78
C LYS A 112 15.38 -4.92 21.27
N SER A 113 14.98 -3.91 22.03
CA SER A 113 13.99 -2.93 21.61
C SER A 113 14.63 -1.69 21.01
N ASP A 114 13.98 -1.12 20.00
CA ASP A 114 14.39 0.10 19.32
C ASP A 114 13.19 0.72 18.60
N LYS A 115 13.42 1.76 17.80
CA LYS A 115 12.42 2.34 16.90
C LYS A 115 11.99 1.31 15.86
N ILE A 116 10.69 1.18 15.65
CA ILE A 116 10.14 0.18 14.72
C ILE A 116 10.69 0.34 13.29
N ASN A 117 10.99 1.56 12.83
CA ASN A 117 11.57 1.78 11.51
C ASN A 117 13.00 1.25 11.34
N HIS A 118 13.72 0.98 12.43
CA HIS A 118 15.05 0.36 12.37
C HIS A 118 14.99 -1.10 11.95
N ALA A 119 13.84 -1.78 12.07
CA ALA A 119 13.65 -3.13 11.56
C ALA A 119 14.00 -3.21 10.05
N TYR A 120 13.60 -2.20 9.27
CA TYR A 120 13.93 -2.11 7.85
C TYR A 120 15.43 -1.96 7.61
N ALA A 121 16.08 -1.06 8.33
CA ALA A 121 17.53 -0.86 8.22
C ALA A 121 18.33 -2.12 8.58
N PHE A 122 17.83 -2.90 9.55
CA PHE A 122 18.53 -4.08 10.06
C PHE A 122 18.30 -5.35 9.23
N GLY A 123 17.10 -5.55 8.68
CA GLY A 123 16.72 -6.80 8.03
C GLY A 123 15.75 -6.64 6.87
N GLY A 124 15.59 -5.43 6.34
CA GLY A 124 14.71 -5.13 5.22
C GLY A 124 13.24 -5.42 5.53
N VAL A 125 12.48 -5.71 4.48
CA VAL A 125 11.04 -6.01 4.55
C VAL A 125 10.74 -7.16 5.51
N ASP A 126 11.50 -8.26 5.46
CA ASP A 126 11.22 -9.45 6.27
C ASP A 126 11.22 -9.15 7.78
N MET A 127 12.24 -8.41 8.24
CA MET A 127 12.32 -8.01 9.65
C MET A 127 11.27 -6.96 10.01
N SER A 128 10.94 -6.04 9.11
CA SER A 128 9.85 -5.09 9.31
C SER A 128 8.51 -5.78 9.47
N VAL A 129 8.18 -6.72 8.59
CA VAL A 129 6.94 -7.51 8.65
C VAL A 129 6.88 -8.26 9.97
N ALA A 130 7.92 -9.02 10.32
CA ALA A 130 7.93 -9.80 11.57
C ALA A 130 7.83 -8.91 12.81
N THR A 131 8.49 -7.74 12.80
CA THR A 131 8.42 -6.77 13.91
C THR A 131 7.03 -6.15 14.04
N VAL A 132 6.38 -5.81 12.93
CA VAL A 132 5.01 -5.29 12.93
C VAL A 132 4.01 -6.36 13.38
N GLU A 133 4.16 -7.60 12.92
CA GLU A 133 3.32 -8.72 13.37
C GLU A 133 3.44 -8.94 14.87
N LYS A 134 4.67 -8.93 15.40
CA LYS A 134 4.92 -9.05 16.83
C LYS A 134 4.37 -7.85 17.62
N PHE A 135 4.48 -6.65 17.06
CA PHE A 135 3.97 -5.43 17.68
C PHE A 135 2.44 -5.42 17.73
N LEU A 136 1.74 -5.75 16.65
CA LEU A 136 0.27 -5.72 16.60
C LEU A 136 -0.40 -7.04 16.99
N ASN A 137 0.37 -8.12 17.16
CA ASN A 137 -0.13 -9.49 17.34
C ASN A 137 -1.20 -9.86 16.29
N VAL A 138 -0.89 -9.54 15.04
CA VAL A 138 -1.76 -9.73 13.86
C VAL A 138 -0.87 -10.24 12.73
N PRO A 139 -1.25 -11.32 12.01
CA PRO A 139 -0.51 -11.76 10.84
C PRO A 139 -0.56 -10.69 9.76
N ILE A 140 0.51 -10.54 8.99
CA ILE A 140 0.63 -9.65 7.83
C ILE A 140 0.72 -10.56 6.59
N ASN A 141 -0.38 -10.72 5.85
CA ASN A 141 -0.40 -11.66 4.73
C ASN A 141 0.39 -11.12 3.53
N TYR A 142 0.31 -9.81 3.31
CA TYR A 142 0.99 -9.16 2.19
C TYR A 142 1.75 -7.92 2.61
N TYR A 143 2.67 -7.48 1.76
CA TYR A 143 3.31 -6.19 1.90
C TYR A 143 3.40 -5.46 0.56
N ILE A 144 3.48 -4.14 0.61
CA ILE A 144 3.79 -3.28 -0.52
C ILE A 144 4.83 -2.28 -0.05
N GLU A 145 6.02 -2.35 -0.61
CA GLU A 145 7.11 -1.40 -0.38
C GLU A 145 7.19 -0.44 -1.57
N VAL A 146 7.19 0.85 -1.28
CA VAL A 146 7.25 1.92 -2.28
C VAL A 146 8.38 2.88 -1.91
N ASN A 147 9.28 3.12 -2.85
CA ASN A 147 10.30 4.16 -2.69
C ASN A 147 9.76 5.54 -3.09
N MET A 148 10.54 6.60 -2.87
CA MET A 148 10.11 7.97 -3.15
C MET A 148 9.83 8.23 -4.64
N GLU A 149 10.58 7.62 -5.56
CA GLU A 149 10.35 7.76 -7.01
C GLU A 149 9.06 7.05 -7.42
N GLY A 150 8.86 5.83 -6.96
CA GLY A 150 7.65 5.04 -7.20
C GLY A 150 6.39 5.66 -6.68
N PHE A 151 6.46 6.30 -5.50
CA PHE A 151 5.33 7.03 -4.98
C PHE A 151 4.87 8.13 -5.95
N LYS A 152 5.81 8.87 -6.56
CA LYS A 152 5.48 9.90 -7.55
C LYS A 152 4.94 9.29 -8.83
N ASP A 153 5.63 8.28 -9.36
CA ASP A 153 5.25 7.61 -10.59
C ASP A 153 3.85 6.98 -10.49
N ILE A 154 3.50 6.38 -9.35
CA ILE A 154 2.15 5.85 -9.11
C ILE A 154 1.10 6.96 -9.14
N VAL A 155 1.36 8.10 -8.47
CA VAL A 155 0.42 9.22 -8.43
C VAL A 155 0.23 9.80 -9.83
N ASP A 156 1.30 9.99 -10.59
CA ASP A 156 1.22 10.51 -11.96
C ASP A 156 0.55 9.51 -12.91
N ALA A 157 0.80 8.21 -12.75
CA ALA A 157 0.19 7.16 -13.57
C ALA A 157 -1.33 7.06 -13.38
N VAL A 158 -1.86 7.41 -12.20
CA VAL A 158 -3.32 7.52 -11.99
C VAL A 158 -3.91 8.86 -12.40
N GLY A 159 -3.11 9.74 -13.02
CA GLY A 159 -3.52 11.07 -13.49
C GLY A 159 -3.61 12.11 -12.36
N GLY A 160 -2.78 11.96 -11.32
CA GLY A 160 -2.82 12.80 -10.13
C GLY A 160 -3.95 12.44 -9.16
N VAL A 161 -3.92 13.05 -7.97
CA VAL A 161 -4.88 12.77 -6.90
C VAL A 161 -5.50 14.03 -6.33
N ASP A 162 -6.77 13.93 -5.96
CA ASP A 162 -7.53 15.01 -5.33
C ASP A 162 -7.61 14.75 -3.82
N VAL A 163 -7.15 15.70 -3.00
CA VAL A 163 -7.23 15.62 -1.54
C VAL A 163 -7.89 16.87 -0.96
N ASN A 164 -8.50 16.73 0.22
CA ASN A 164 -9.02 17.87 0.98
C ASN A 164 -7.98 18.29 2.02
N ASN A 165 -7.29 19.38 1.74
CA ASN A 165 -6.27 19.96 2.60
C ASN A 165 -6.91 20.86 3.67
N ASP A 166 -6.70 20.57 4.94
CA ASP A 166 -7.31 21.31 6.04
C ASP A 166 -6.46 22.49 6.55
N LEU A 167 -5.22 22.62 6.06
CA LEU A 167 -4.24 23.60 6.46
C LEU A 167 -3.50 24.16 5.26
N GLU A 168 -3.39 25.48 5.14
CA GLU A 168 -2.57 26.12 4.11
C GLU A 168 -1.09 26.09 4.50
N PHE A 169 -0.20 25.70 3.58
CA PHE A 169 1.25 25.66 3.82
C PHE A 169 2.06 25.66 2.52
N THR A 170 3.37 25.88 2.63
CA THR A 170 4.30 25.77 1.49
C THR A 170 5.40 24.77 1.79
N GLN A 171 5.58 23.76 0.94
CA GLN A 171 6.63 22.74 1.13
C GLN A 171 7.35 22.48 -0.19
N ASN A 172 8.69 22.47 -0.15
CA ASN A 172 9.56 22.20 -1.30
C ASN A 172 9.22 23.04 -2.56
N GLY A 173 8.87 24.32 -2.38
CA GLY A 173 8.52 25.21 -3.50
C GLY A 173 7.10 25.06 -4.03
N HIS A 174 6.28 24.17 -3.46
CA HIS A 174 4.86 24.04 -3.78
C HIS A 174 4.00 24.68 -2.70
N HIS A 175 3.03 25.49 -3.12
CA HIS A 175 2.03 26.09 -2.25
C HIS A 175 0.74 25.25 -2.26
N PHE A 176 0.26 24.89 -1.08
CA PHE A 176 -0.94 24.08 -0.89
C PHE A 176 -2.01 24.90 -0.19
N ALA A 177 -3.01 25.36 -0.95
CA ALA A 177 -4.15 26.07 -0.40
C ALA A 177 -5.03 25.15 0.47
N LYS A 178 -5.79 25.76 1.38
CA LYS A 178 -6.85 25.05 2.14
C LYS A 178 -8.02 24.70 1.20
N GLY A 179 -8.61 23.53 1.38
CA GLY A 179 -9.72 23.01 0.58
C GLY A 179 -9.27 21.89 -0.37
N ASN A 180 -10.06 21.66 -1.42
CA ASN A 180 -9.75 20.62 -2.40
C ASN A 180 -8.57 21.04 -3.27
N VAL A 181 -7.52 20.22 -3.27
CA VAL A 181 -6.31 20.43 -4.08
C VAL A 181 -6.01 19.19 -4.92
N HIS A 182 -5.64 19.43 -6.17
CA HIS A 182 -5.15 18.39 -7.07
C HIS A 182 -3.64 18.31 -6.98
N LEU A 183 -3.09 17.10 -6.86
CA LEU A 183 -1.68 16.83 -6.62
C LEU A 183 -1.12 15.92 -7.72
N THR A 184 -0.09 16.39 -8.42
CA THR A 184 0.82 15.54 -9.21
C THR A 184 1.76 14.77 -8.30
N GLY A 185 2.56 13.84 -8.83
CA GLY A 185 3.50 13.02 -8.07
C GLY A 185 4.46 13.83 -7.20
N ASP A 186 5.15 14.82 -7.78
CA ASP A 186 6.05 15.71 -7.03
C ASP A 186 5.30 16.51 -5.95
N GLN A 187 4.11 17.04 -6.27
CA GLN A 187 3.29 17.78 -5.31
C GLN A 187 2.80 16.89 -4.17
N ALA A 188 2.37 15.67 -4.47
CA ALA A 188 1.94 14.68 -3.48
C ALA A 188 3.09 14.29 -2.56
N LEU A 189 4.31 14.17 -3.08
CA LEU A 189 5.49 13.85 -2.28
C LEU A 189 5.82 15.01 -1.34
N ALA A 190 5.77 16.24 -1.82
CA ALA A 190 5.95 17.42 -0.96
C ALA A 190 4.85 17.52 0.10
N PHE A 191 3.59 17.35 -0.28
CA PHE A 191 2.41 17.39 0.60
C PHE A 191 2.52 16.39 1.76
N THR A 192 2.93 15.16 1.46
CA THR A 192 3.06 14.08 2.45
C THR A 192 4.33 14.16 3.30
N ARG A 193 5.30 15.01 2.97
CA ARG A 193 6.52 15.22 3.76
C ARG A 193 6.44 16.39 4.75
N MET A 194 5.47 17.29 4.59
CA MET A 194 5.33 18.44 5.48
C MET A 194 5.06 18.01 6.93
N ARG A 195 5.80 18.57 7.88
CA ARG A 195 5.63 18.35 9.33
C ARG A 195 5.64 19.64 10.14
N LYS A 196 6.56 20.55 9.82
CA LYS A 196 6.94 21.67 10.69
C LYS A 196 5.87 22.74 10.79
N GLU A 197 5.11 22.95 9.72
CA GLU A 197 4.04 23.94 9.67
C GLU A 197 2.71 23.39 10.19
N ASP A 198 2.62 22.08 10.43
CA ASP A 198 1.42 21.48 11.02
C ASP A 198 1.52 21.48 12.55
N PRO A 199 0.59 22.13 13.28
CA PRO A 199 0.58 22.10 14.74
C PRO A 199 0.44 20.68 15.31
N ARG A 200 -0.02 19.72 14.51
CA ARG A 200 -0.16 18.30 14.87
C ARG A 200 1.12 17.50 14.58
N GLY A 201 2.14 18.13 14.00
CA GLY A 201 3.46 17.55 13.72
C GLY A 201 3.39 16.25 12.89
N ASP A 202 3.91 15.16 13.46
CA ASP A 202 3.95 13.86 12.79
C ASP A 202 2.55 13.30 12.49
N PHE A 203 1.58 13.55 13.37
CA PHE A 203 0.20 13.11 13.17
C PHE A 203 -0.43 13.80 11.96
N GLY A 204 -0.17 15.10 11.78
CA GLY A 204 -0.55 15.84 10.58
C GLY A 204 0.02 15.22 9.31
N ARG A 205 1.30 14.85 9.34
CA ARG A 205 1.96 14.14 8.23
C ARG A 205 1.29 12.81 7.93
N GLN A 206 1.04 11.99 8.95
CA GLN A 206 0.39 10.68 8.79
C GLN A 206 -1.03 10.80 8.23
N MET A 207 -1.79 11.83 8.60
CA MET A 207 -3.09 12.12 8.00
C MET A 207 -2.97 12.40 6.51
N ARG A 208 -2.04 13.26 6.09
CA ARG A 208 -1.81 13.56 4.67
C ARG A 208 -1.34 12.34 3.87
N GLN A 209 -0.47 11.51 4.45
CA GLN A 209 -0.07 10.21 3.86
C GLN A 209 -1.28 9.30 3.62
N ARG A 210 -2.18 9.18 4.60
CA ARG A 210 -3.43 8.40 4.44
C ARG A 210 -4.34 8.98 3.37
N GLN A 211 -4.55 10.30 3.36
CA GLN A 211 -5.39 10.98 2.36
C GLN A 211 -4.90 10.70 0.94
N VAL A 212 -3.59 10.87 0.69
CA VAL A 212 -3.02 10.60 -0.64
C VAL A 212 -3.14 9.12 -1.00
N MET A 213 -2.81 8.21 -0.08
CA MET A 213 -2.96 6.77 -0.31
C MET A 213 -4.39 6.39 -0.67
N GLN A 214 -5.39 6.85 0.09
CA GLN A 214 -6.80 6.59 -0.19
C GLN A 214 -7.22 7.16 -1.54
N ALA A 215 -6.74 8.35 -1.90
CA ALA A 215 -7.02 8.96 -3.20
C ALA A 215 -6.41 8.16 -4.36
N VAL A 216 -5.17 7.67 -4.21
CA VAL A 216 -4.53 6.75 -5.18
C VAL A 216 -5.36 5.47 -5.33
N ILE A 217 -5.72 4.82 -4.21
CA ILE A 217 -6.51 3.59 -4.23
C ILE A 217 -7.87 3.81 -4.91
N LYS A 218 -8.54 4.93 -4.61
CA LYS A 218 -9.83 5.29 -5.21
C LYS A 218 -9.73 5.54 -6.72
N LYS A 219 -8.71 6.26 -7.17
CA LYS A 219 -8.43 6.48 -8.60
C LYS A 219 -8.12 5.15 -9.29
N GLY A 220 -7.22 4.36 -8.72
CA GLY A 220 -6.86 3.02 -9.20
C GLY A 220 -8.08 2.10 -9.34
N ALA A 221 -8.93 2.02 -8.32
CA ALA A 221 -10.15 1.21 -8.33
C ALA A 221 -11.21 1.68 -9.35
N SER A 222 -11.17 2.96 -9.76
CA SER A 222 -12.09 3.53 -10.75
C SER A 222 -11.72 3.20 -12.21
N PHE A 223 -10.48 2.76 -12.47
CA PHE A 223 -10.08 2.30 -13.80
C PHE A 223 -10.77 0.97 -14.13
N SER A 224 -11.78 1.05 -14.99
CA SER A 224 -12.64 -0.06 -15.39
C SER A 224 -12.12 -0.87 -16.59
N SER A 225 -11.00 -0.48 -17.21
CA SER A 225 -10.47 -1.09 -18.44
C SER A 225 -9.06 -1.65 -18.26
N LEU A 226 -8.84 -2.91 -18.68
CA LEU A 226 -7.52 -3.58 -18.75
C LEU A 226 -6.46 -2.76 -19.50
N SER A 227 -6.85 -1.91 -20.44
CA SER A 227 -5.91 -1.10 -21.24
C SER A 227 -5.22 0.01 -20.43
N SER A 228 -5.86 0.55 -19.40
CA SER A 228 -5.31 1.60 -18.54
C SER A 228 -4.41 1.05 -17.42
N TYR A 229 -4.42 -0.27 -17.21
CA TYR A 229 -3.53 -0.91 -16.25
C TYR A 229 -2.10 -1.00 -16.75
N GLY A 230 -1.84 -0.96 -18.06
CA GLY A 230 -0.48 -1.09 -18.61
C GLY A 230 0.51 -0.05 -18.07
N ASP A 231 0.11 1.23 -18.08
CA ASP A 231 0.98 2.33 -17.65
C ASP A 231 1.12 2.37 -16.12
N VAL A 232 0.03 2.13 -15.39
CA VAL A 232 0.03 2.02 -13.91
C VAL A 232 0.89 0.84 -13.45
N LEU A 233 0.76 -0.31 -14.10
CA LEU A 233 1.55 -1.50 -13.79
C LEU A 233 3.03 -1.31 -14.15
N THR A 234 3.34 -0.58 -15.22
CA THR A 234 4.72 -0.22 -15.58
C THR A 234 5.34 0.73 -14.54
N ALA A 235 4.58 1.72 -14.04
CA ALA A 235 5.03 2.60 -12.96
C ALA A 235 5.26 1.83 -11.64
N ILE A 236 4.37 0.89 -11.34
CA ILE A 236 4.52 -0.04 -10.20
C ILE A 236 5.76 -0.92 -10.39
N GLN A 237 6.03 -1.41 -11.61
CA GLN A 237 7.16 -2.31 -11.91
C GLN A 237 8.50 -1.81 -11.38
N LYS A 238 8.78 -0.54 -11.65
CA LYS A 238 10.13 0.01 -11.51
C LYS A 238 10.46 0.28 -10.03
N ASN A 239 9.44 0.53 -9.21
CA ASN A 239 9.64 1.20 -7.93
C ASN A 239 8.80 0.64 -6.76
N VAL A 240 8.09 -0.46 -6.99
CA VAL A 240 7.31 -1.17 -5.96
C VAL A 240 7.86 -2.58 -5.78
N LYS A 241 7.96 -3.04 -4.53
CA LYS A 241 8.24 -4.45 -4.21
C LYS A 241 7.06 -5.01 -3.42
N THR A 242 6.61 -6.21 -3.72
CA THR A 242 5.47 -6.84 -3.03
C THR A 242 5.54 -8.36 -3.12
N ASN A 243 4.93 -9.06 -2.15
CA ASN A 243 4.69 -10.50 -2.25
C ASN A 243 3.33 -10.86 -2.89
N LEU A 244 2.58 -9.88 -3.39
CA LEU A 244 1.38 -10.13 -4.19
C LEU A 244 1.76 -10.69 -5.57
N THR A 245 1.03 -11.69 -6.04
CA THR A 245 1.09 -12.12 -7.44
C THR A 245 0.15 -11.29 -8.30
N GLN A 246 0.34 -11.35 -9.63
CA GLN A 246 -0.56 -10.71 -10.58
C GLN A 246 -2.03 -11.09 -10.38
N ASP A 247 -2.30 -12.40 -10.31
CA ASP A 247 -3.66 -12.90 -10.16
C ASP A 247 -4.28 -12.42 -8.85
N GLN A 248 -3.48 -12.38 -7.77
CA GLN A 248 -3.92 -11.83 -6.49
C GLN A 248 -4.24 -10.34 -6.55
N MET A 249 -3.51 -9.54 -7.32
CA MET A 249 -3.84 -8.13 -7.52
C MET A 249 -5.18 -7.95 -8.24
N PHE A 250 -5.44 -8.75 -9.28
CA PHE A 250 -6.73 -8.73 -10.00
C PHE A 250 -7.88 -9.22 -9.12
N ASP A 251 -7.69 -10.32 -8.39
CA ASP A 251 -8.68 -10.82 -7.43
C ASP A 251 -8.92 -9.81 -6.31
N MET A 252 -7.89 -9.09 -5.86
CA MET A 252 -8.04 -8.02 -4.86
C MET A 252 -8.93 -6.89 -5.39
N GLN A 253 -8.68 -6.42 -6.62
CA GLN A 253 -9.53 -5.41 -7.25
C GLN A 253 -10.98 -5.88 -7.38
N LYS A 254 -11.18 -7.13 -7.80
CA LYS A 254 -12.52 -7.70 -8.02
C LYS A 254 -13.28 -7.91 -6.71
N ASN A 255 -12.64 -8.52 -5.72
CA ASN A 255 -13.28 -9.05 -4.52
C ASN A 255 -13.30 -8.04 -3.36
N TYR A 256 -12.40 -7.04 -3.35
CA TYR A 256 -12.22 -6.12 -2.22
C TYR A 256 -12.49 -4.64 -2.55
N LYS A 257 -12.80 -4.27 -3.81
CA LYS A 257 -13.14 -2.87 -4.18
C LYS A 257 -14.22 -2.24 -3.29
N ASP A 258 -15.18 -3.05 -2.83
CA ASP A 258 -16.28 -2.58 -2.01
C ASP A 258 -15.86 -2.31 -0.55
N CYS A 259 -14.70 -2.82 -0.12
CA CYS A 259 -14.13 -2.49 1.20
C CYS A 259 -13.82 -1.00 1.36
N LEU A 260 -13.57 -0.29 0.25
CA LEU A 260 -13.31 1.15 0.25
C LEU A 260 -14.55 1.99 0.61
N LYS A 261 -15.75 1.40 0.55
CA LYS A 261 -16.99 2.11 0.90
C LYS A 261 -17.10 2.35 2.40
N ASN A 262 -16.51 1.47 3.21
CA ASN A 262 -16.51 1.58 4.67
C ASN A 262 -15.07 1.54 5.19
N SER A 263 -14.36 2.66 5.05
CA SER A 263 -12.99 2.82 5.53
C SER A 263 -12.94 3.45 6.92
N GLU A 264 -12.19 2.85 7.84
CA GLU A 264 -11.90 3.40 9.15
C GLU A 264 -10.39 3.64 9.31
N ASP A 265 -10.03 4.89 9.62
CA ASP A 265 -8.65 5.27 9.88
C ASP A 265 -8.40 5.31 11.39
N ILE A 266 -7.52 4.44 11.87
CA ILE A 266 -7.18 4.31 13.28
C ILE A 266 -5.82 4.94 13.54
N GLN A 267 -5.77 5.84 14.50
CA GLN A 267 -4.53 6.42 15.02
C GLN A 267 -4.09 5.65 16.26
N ILE A 268 -2.82 5.29 16.35
CA ILE A 268 -2.27 4.61 17.53
C ILE A 268 -2.06 5.64 18.65
N PRO A 269 -2.77 5.51 19.79
CA PRO A 269 -2.55 6.39 20.94
C PRO A 269 -1.14 6.20 21.50
N GLY A 270 -0.55 7.28 22.01
CA GLY A 270 0.76 7.22 22.61
C GLY A 270 1.37 8.60 22.81
N ASP A 271 2.54 8.60 23.41
CA ASP A 271 3.27 9.80 23.75
C ASP A 271 4.71 9.71 23.26
N GLY A 272 5.19 10.82 22.69
CA GLY A 272 6.57 10.94 22.24
C GLY A 272 7.39 11.67 23.29
N HIS A 273 8.49 11.06 23.73
CA HIS A 273 9.45 11.72 24.62
C HIS A 273 10.85 11.12 24.47
N LYS A 274 11.85 11.83 25.01
CA LYS A 274 13.22 11.32 25.06
C LYS A 274 13.35 10.28 26.18
N ALA A 275 13.93 9.13 25.87
CA ALA A 275 14.38 8.19 26.88
C ALA A 275 15.57 8.74 27.68
N ALA A 276 15.99 8.00 28.71
CA ALA A 276 17.10 8.38 29.58
C ALA A 276 18.45 8.56 28.83
N ASP A 277 18.60 7.92 27.67
CA ASP A 277 19.74 8.05 26.76
C ASP A 277 19.68 9.30 25.85
N GLY A 278 18.61 10.10 25.95
CA GLY A 278 18.39 11.30 25.14
C GLY A 278 17.78 11.03 23.76
N ILE A 279 17.53 9.77 23.39
CA ILE A 279 16.94 9.39 22.11
C ILE A 279 15.42 9.54 22.17
N TRP A 280 14.84 10.16 21.15
CA TRP A 280 13.39 10.33 21.04
C TRP A 280 12.70 9.02 20.60
N TYR A 281 11.69 8.61 21.35
CA TYR A 281 10.85 7.45 21.06
C TYR A 281 9.37 7.82 21.14
N TYR A 282 8.52 7.02 20.50
CA TYR A 282 7.07 7.05 20.66
C TYR A 282 6.63 5.81 21.44
N TYR A 283 6.03 6.02 22.61
CA TYR A 283 5.57 4.94 23.49
C TYR A 283 4.07 4.76 23.32
N VAL A 284 3.68 3.51 23.07
CA VAL A 284 2.28 3.11 22.93
C VAL A 284 1.88 2.39 24.21
N PRO A 285 0.90 2.89 24.98
CA PRO A 285 0.43 2.22 26.18
C PRO A 285 -0.07 0.81 25.90
N ASP A 286 0.25 -0.15 26.77
CA ASP A 286 -0.12 -1.56 26.56
C ASP A 286 -1.62 -1.77 26.38
N ALA A 287 -2.45 -1.03 27.13
CA ALA A 287 -3.91 -1.09 27.00
C ALA A 287 -4.37 -0.62 25.60
N ALA A 288 -3.78 0.46 25.07
CA ALA A 288 -4.10 0.97 23.74
C ALA A 288 -3.63 0.00 22.64
N LYS A 289 -2.43 -0.57 22.81
CA LYS A 289 -1.89 -1.61 21.94
C LYS A 289 -2.78 -2.87 21.92
N GLN A 290 -3.28 -3.29 23.08
CA GLN A 290 -4.17 -4.44 23.19
C GLN A 290 -5.56 -4.17 22.58
N ASP A 291 -6.13 -2.98 22.78
CA ASP A 291 -7.38 -2.57 22.13
C ASP A 291 -7.24 -2.59 20.59
N LEU A 292 -6.16 -2.01 20.08
CA LEU A 292 -5.84 -2.03 18.66
C LEU A 292 -5.69 -3.47 18.13
N THR A 293 -4.95 -4.31 18.85
CA THR A 293 -4.79 -5.74 18.54
C THR A 293 -6.16 -6.41 18.44
N ASN A 294 -7.02 -6.22 19.44
CA ASN A 294 -8.35 -6.84 19.48
C ASN A 294 -9.21 -6.38 18.29
N LYS A 295 -9.20 -5.08 17.97
CA LYS A 295 -9.93 -4.51 16.82
C LYS A 295 -9.48 -5.12 15.49
N LEU A 296 -8.17 -5.19 15.27
CA LEU A 296 -7.61 -5.73 14.03
C LEU A 296 -7.84 -7.24 13.90
N ARG A 297 -7.62 -8.01 14.97
CA ARG A 297 -7.88 -9.45 14.99
C ARG A 297 -9.35 -9.77 14.75
N ALA A 298 -10.26 -9.00 15.35
CA ALA A 298 -11.70 -9.14 15.12
C ALA A 298 -12.07 -8.83 13.66
N HIS A 299 -11.50 -7.76 13.08
CA HIS A 299 -11.72 -7.42 11.67
C HIS A 299 -11.20 -8.48 10.70
N LEU A 300 -10.11 -9.15 11.07
CA LEU A 300 -9.50 -10.26 10.33
C LEU A 300 -10.13 -11.64 10.65
N GLU A 301 -11.15 -11.69 11.50
CA GLU A 301 -11.83 -12.93 11.92
C GLU A 301 -10.87 -13.98 12.52
N LEU A 302 -9.84 -13.51 13.22
CA LEU A 302 -8.88 -14.39 13.89
C LEU A 302 -9.44 -14.83 15.24
N THR A 303 -9.37 -16.13 15.51
CA THR A 303 -9.70 -16.69 16.82
C THR A 303 -8.75 -16.12 17.88
N LYS A 304 -9.27 -15.92 19.11
CA LYS A 304 -8.47 -15.46 20.25
C LYS A 304 -7.37 -16.45 20.61
#